data_AF-A0A9W6GY71-F1
#
_entry.id   AF-A0A9W6GY71-F1
#
_cell.length_a   1.000
_cell.length_b   1.000
_cell.length_c   1.000
_cell.angle_alpha   90.00
_cell.angle_beta   90.00
_cell.angle_gamma   90.00
#
_symmetry.space_group_name_H-M   'P 1'
#
loop_
_entity.id
_entity.type
_entity.pdbx_description
1 polymer ?
#
loop_
_entity_poly.entity_id
_entity_poly.type
_entity_poly.pdbx_seq_one_letter_code
_entity_poly.pdbx_strand_id
1 'polypeptide(L)' 'MSRLVCPGCKAEVNELSTSCPKCGIRLGEVQREKEPQPASSSWYVTLAIIVIGLVILYFEGR' A
#
# COMPACT_ATOMS: atom_id res chain seq x y z
N MET A 1 10.89 -11.28 20.34
CA MET A 1 9.45 -11.24 20.74
C MET A 1 9.05 -9.78 20.72
N SER A 2 8.36 -9.31 19.69
CA SER A 2 7.99 -7.91 19.56
C SER A 2 6.77 -7.65 20.44
N ARG A 3 6.82 -6.59 21.24
CA ARG A 3 5.73 -6.17 22.12
C ARG A 3 5.20 -4.86 21.58
N LEU A 4 3.90 -4.74 21.46
CA LEU A 4 3.23 -3.48 21.16
C LEU A 4 2.77 -2.85 22.46
N VAL A 5 2.70 -1.53 22.50
CA VAL A 5 2.15 -0.79 23.64
C VAL A 5 0.69 -0.48 23.33
N CYS A 6 -0.21 -0.89 24.22
CA CYS A 6 -1.63 -0.59 24.08
C CYS A 6 -1.85 0.94 24.12
N PRO A 7 -2.48 1.56 23.12
CA PRO A 7 -2.68 3.02 23.09
C PRO A 7 -3.63 3.53 24.18
N GLY A 8 -4.55 2.69 24.67
CA GLY A 8 -5.49 3.07 25.73
C GLY A 8 -4.89 3.08 27.14
N CYS A 9 -4.23 2.00 27.56
CA CYS A 9 -3.73 1.83 28.94
C CYS A 9 -2.21 1.79 29.07
N LYS A 10 -1.46 1.90 27.97
CA LYS A 10 0.01 1.87 27.91
C LYS A 10 0.62 0.56 28.43
N ALA A 11 -0.18 -0.49 28.58
CA ALA A 11 0.31 -1.82 28.93
C ALA A 11 1.03 -2.45 27.74
N GLU A 12 2.11 -3.20 28.03
CA GLU A 12 2.74 -4.08 27.04
C GLU A 12 1.80 -5.23 26.68
N VAL A 13 1.57 -5.40 25.38
CA VAL A 13 0.68 -6.41 24.81
C VAL A 13 1.38 -7.12 23.66
N ASN A 14 1.04 -8.39 23.46
CA ASN A 14 1.60 -9.17 22.36
C ASN A 14 1.02 -8.67 21.03
N GLU A 15 1.86 -8.53 20.01
CA GLU A 15 1.48 -8.09 18.67
C GLU A 15 0.41 -8.97 18.00
N LEU A 16 0.30 -10.22 18.43
CA LEU A 16 -0.73 -11.17 17.98
C LEU A 16 -2.06 -11.04 18.72
N SER A 17 -2.13 -10.19 19.77
CA SER A 17 -3.36 -10.04 20.56
C SER A 17 -4.31 -9.09 19.83
N THR A 18 -5.49 -9.58 19.42
CA THR A 18 -6.56 -8.75 18.82
C THR A 18 -7.20 -7.77 19.80
N SER A 19 -6.96 -7.94 21.10
CA SER A 19 -7.51 -7.11 22.17
C SER A 19 -6.55 -7.00 23.33
N CYS A 20 -6.49 -5.82 23.97
CA CYS A 20 -5.72 -5.61 25.18
C CYS A 20 -6.39 -6.31 26.37
N PRO A 21 -5.71 -7.20 27.11
CA PRO A 21 -6.26 -7.86 28.28
C PRO A 21 -6.41 -6.94 29.50
N LYS A 22 -5.78 -5.75 29.49
CA LYS A 22 -5.82 -4.81 30.62
C LYS A 22 -6.98 -3.82 30.55
N CYS A 23 -7.34 -3.36 29.35
CA CYS A 23 -8.41 -2.37 29.18
C CYS A 23 -9.50 -2.79 28.19
N GLY A 24 -9.35 -3.92 27.50
CA GLY A 24 -10.33 -4.43 26.54
C GLY A 24 -10.31 -3.76 25.16
N ILE A 25 -9.40 -2.79 24.90
CA ILE A 25 -9.34 -2.11 23.60
C ILE A 25 -8.97 -3.10 22.49
N ARG A 26 -9.61 -3.01 21.32
CA ARG A 26 -9.29 -3.83 20.15
C ARG A 26 -7.99 -3.34 19.53
N LEU A 27 -7.02 -4.24 19.41
CA LEU A 27 -5.72 -4.06 18.78
C LEU A 27 -5.82 -4.75 17.42
N GLY A 28 -6.52 -4.10 16.50
CA GLY A 28 -6.73 -4.60 15.14
C GLY A 28 -5.46 -4.40 14.33
N GLU A 29 -4.85 -5.52 13.96
CA GLU A 29 -4.10 -5.77 12.73
C GLU A 29 -3.80 -4.49 11.94
N VAL A 30 -2.58 -3.95 12.11
CA VAL A 30 -2.04 -3.03 11.12
C VAL A 30 -2.06 -3.83 9.83
N GLN A 31 -3.01 -3.52 8.96
CA GLN A 31 -3.06 -4.13 7.66
C GLN A 31 -1.69 -3.85 7.04
N ARG A 32 -0.90 -4.90 6.84
CA ARG A 32 0.06 -4.87 5.75
C ARG A 32 -0.79 -4.88 4.50
N GLU A 33 -1.33 -3.70 4.17
CA GLU A 33 -1.77 -3.38 2.83
C GLU A 33 -0.51 -3.43 1.98
N LYS A 34 -0.27 -4.66 1.53
CA LYS A 34 0.44 -5.00 0.33
C LYS A 34 -0.32 -4.36 -0.82
N GLU A 35 -0.25 -3.05 -0.95
CA GLU A 35 -0.52 -2.41 -2.21
C GLU A 35 0.77 -2.54 -3.02
N PRO A 36 0.78 -3.19 -4.19
CA PRO A 36 1.85 -2.97 -5.14
C PRO A 36 1.76 -1.47 -5.47
N GLN A 37 2.58 -0.67 -4.80
CA GLN A 37 2.85 0.71 -5.21
C GLN A 37 3.25 0.59 -6.68
N PRO A 38 2.44 1.08 -7.65
CA PRO A 38 2.92 1.13 -9.01
C PRO A 38 4.12 2.07 -8.95
N ALA A 39 5.29 1.47 -9.10
CA ALA A 39 6.55 2.16 -9.23
C ALA A 39 6.28 3.38 -10.11
N SER A 40 6.73 4.55 -9.64
CA SER A 40 7.00 5.75 -10.42
C SER A 40 7.97 5.40 -11.55
N SER A 41 7.48 4.60 -12.48
CA SER A 41 8.21 4.03 -13.56
C SER A 41 7.84 4.92 -14.73
N SER A 42 8.78 5.82 -15.00
CA SER A 42 8.83 6.75 -16.13
C SER A 42 8.40 6.11 -17.47
N TRP A 43 8.46 4.77 -17.58
CA TRP A 43 8.10 4.01 -18.76
C TRP A 43 6.64 4.14 -19.22
N TYR A 44 5.66 4.41 -18.34
CA TYR A 44 4.25 4.52 -18.78
C TYR A 44 4.03 5.77 -19.64
N VAL A 45 4.72 6.87 -19.29
CA VAL A 45 4.74 8.10 -20.09
C VAL A 45 5.44 7.85 -21.42
N THR A 46 6.56 7.13 -21.41
CA THR A 46 7.26 6.73 -22.63
C THR A 46 6.38 5.86 -23.54
N LEU A 47 5.68 4.86 -22.99
CA LEU A 47 4.74 4.03 -23.73
C LEU A 47 3.59 4.85 -24.32
N ALA A 48 3.01 5.78 -23.55
CA ALA A 48 1.93 6.64 -24.03
C ALA A 48 2.37 7.49 -25.23
N ILE A 49 3.58 8.08 -25.17
CA ILE A 49 4.12 8.88 -26.27
C ILE A 49 4.35 8.00 -27.52
N ILE A 50 4.90 6.80 -27.36
CA ILE A 50 5.14 5.87 -28.49
C ILE A 50 3.82 5.46 -29.14
N VAL A 51 2.80 5.09 -28.35
CA VAL A 51 1.49 4.70 -28.87
C VAL A 51 0.82 5.86 -29.61
N ILE A 52 0.84 7.07 -29.05
CA ILE A 52 0.27 8.26 -29.69
C ILE A 52 1.00 8.57 -31.01
N GLY A 53 2.33 8.51 -31.02
CA GLY A 53 3.11 8.71 -32.25
C GLY A 53 2.78 7.71 -33.35
N LEU A 54 2.66 6.41 -33.00
CA LEU A 54 2.27 5.38 -33.96
C LEU A 54 0.86 5.59 -34.52
N VAL A 55 -0.09 6.02 -33.68
CA VAL A 55 -1.45 6.33 -34.11
C VAL A 55 -1.46 7.51 -35.08
N ILE A 56 -0.73 8.58 -34.78
CA ILE A 56 -0.63 9.75 -35.67
C ILE A 56 -0.03 9.35 -37.02
N LEU A 57 1.08 8.62 -37.02
CA LEU A 57 1.72 8.13 -38.25
C LEU A 57 0.80 7.20 -39.07
N TYR A 58 0.00 6.37 -38.40
CA TYR A 58 -0.97 5.50 -39.08
C TYR A 58 -2.10 6.29 -39.75
N PHE A 59 -2.54 7.38 -39.15
CA PHE A 59 -3.60 8.24 -39.69
C PHE A 59 -3.13 9.09 -40.87
N GLU A 60 -1.89 9.60 -40.86
CA GLU A 60 -1.33 10.34 -42.01
C GLU A 60 -0.95 9.44 -43.20
N GLY A 61 -0.69 8.15 -42.94
CA GLY A 61 -0.37 7.17 -43.98
C GLY A 61 -1.58 6.51 -44.67
N ARG A 62 -2.82 6.90 -44.31
CA ARG A 62 -4.08 6.46 -44.93
C ARG A 62 -4.70 7.57 -45.74
#